data_AF-A0A2G9XG07-F1
#
_entry.id   AF-A0A2G9XG07-F1
#
_cell.length_a   1.000
_cell.length_b   1.000
_cell.length_c   1.000
_cell.angle_alpha   90.00
_cell.angle_beta   90.00
_cell.angle_gamma   90.00
#
_symmetry.space_group_name_H-M   'P 1'
#
loop_
_entity.id
_entity.type
_entity.pdbx_description
1 polymer ?
#
loop_
_entity_poly.entity_id
_entity_poly.type
_entity_poly.pdbx_seq_one_letter_code
_entity_poly.pdbx_strand_id
1 'polypeptide(L)'
;MKGVFAQDVETSPATVVKTIAVGKEAAISIVRYLRGEDITSDRKRDWTKGLAERGDISGIEKAARVEMPMLPAGAKKSPQDEAALGLSEEGAVYEAKRCLNCGICSECYRCVDICVADAIDHDMGFEEETIEVGAVIAAPGLEVFNAPLRGEYGFGIYKNVVTSLQFERILSASGPFFGHIQRPSDGKEPEKIAFIQ
;
A
#
# COMPACT_ATOMS: atom_id res chain seq x y z
N MET A 1 -22.40 29.18 10.77
CA MET A 1 -22.74 28.81 12.16
C MET A 1 -21.45 28.43 12.88
N LYS A 2 -21.23 28.89 14.11
CA LYS A 2 -20.10 28.41 14.94
C LYS A 2 -20.48 27.06 15.56
N GLY A 3 -19.55 26.12 15.62
CA GLY A 3 -19.76 24.81 16.24
C GLY A 3 -20.58 23.81 15.42
N VAL A 4 -20.74 24.06 14.11
CA VAL A 4 -21.34 23.09 13.19
C VAL A 4 -20.22 22.40 12.42
N PHE A 5 -20.13 21.08 12.59
CA PHE A 5 -19.18 20.21 11.90
C PHE A 5 -20.00 19.28 11.01
N ALA A 6 -19.63 19.21 9.74
CA ALA A 6 -20.25 18.32 8.78
C ALA A 6 -19.16 17.50 8.11
N GLN A 7 -19.41 16.21 7.98
CA GLN A 7 -18.63 15.31 7.14
C GLN A 7 -19.57 14.85 6.03
N ASP A 8 -19.72 15.65 4.97
CA ASP A 8 -20.23 15.15 3.70
C ASP A 8 -19.95 16.12 2.52
N VAL A 9 -19.88 15.52 1.33
CA VAL A 9 -19.88 16.06 -0.04
C VAL A 9 -18.54 16.45 -0.63
N GLU A 10 -17.76 15.43 -1.00
CA GLU A 10 -16.93 15.54 -2.20
C GLU A 10 -17.66 14.86 -3.37
N THR A 11 -17.89 15.64 -4.44
CA THR A 11 -18.76 15.33 -5.60
C THR A 11 -18.20 14.29 -6.57
N SER A 12 -17.13 13.60 -6.18
CA SER A 12 -16.40 12.62 -6.98
C SER A 12 -16.39 11.28 -6.23
N PRO A 13 -16.29 10.12 -6.89
CA PRO A 13 -16.07 8.83 -6.23
C PRO A 13 -14.72 8.84 -5.50
N ALA A 14 -14.71 9.45 -4.31
CA ALA A 14 -13.59 9.47 -3.40
C ALA A 14 -13.34 8.02 -2.95
N THR A 15 -12.08 7.61 -2.97
CA THR A 15 -11.69 6.31 -2.43
C THR A 15 -12.03 6.27 -0.93
N VAL A 16 -12.38 5.10 -0.40
CA VAL A 16 -12.66 4.87 1.04
C VAL A 16 -11.61 5.55 1.94
N VAL A 17 -10.35 5.52 1.51
CA VAL A 17 -9.21 6.16 2.18
C VAL A 17 -9.41 7.67 2.38
N LYS A 18 -9.88 8.39 1.36
CA LYS A 18 -10.10 9.83 1.44
C LYS A 18 -11.23 10.17 2.40
N THR A 19 -12.30 9.38 2.41
CA THR A 19 -13.42 9.55 3.34
C THR A 19 -12.98 9.35 4.79
N ILE A 20 -12.14 8.35 5.06
CA ILE A 20 -11.54 8.12 6.39
C ILE A 20 -10.71 9.33 6.81
N ALA A 21 -9.87 9.86 5.91
CA ALA A 21 -9.04 11.03 6.21
C ALA A 21 -9.88 12.27 6.60
N VAL A 22 -10.92 12.59 5.83
CA VAL A 22 -11.83 13.71 6.12
C VAL A 22 -12.57 13.50 7.46
N GLY A 23 -12.94 12.26 7.78
CA GLY A 23 -13.54 11.92 9.06
C GLY A 23 -12.62 12.21 10.25
N LYS A 24 -11.33 11.85 10.14
CA LYS A 24 -10.33 12.17 11.17
C LYS A 24 -10.15 13.67 11.34
N GLU A 25 -10.06 14.41 10.24
CA GLU A 25 -9.96 15.87 10.30
C GLU A 25 -11.17 16.50 10.98
N ALA A 26 -12.39 16.04 10.68
CA ALA A 26 -13.60 16.50 11.34
C ALA A 26 -13.54 16.24 12.85
N ALA A 27 -13.12 15.04 13.28
CA ALA A 27 -12.95 14.71 14.69
C ALA A 27 -11.93 15.62 15.41
N ILE A 28 -10.76 15.85 14.80
CA ILE A 28 -9.74 16.77 15.32
C ILE A 28 -10.31 18.20 15.43
N SER A 29 -11.06 18.63 14.42
CA SER A 29 -11.73 19.96 14.41
C SER A 29 -12.68 20.13 15.58
N ILE A 30 -13.46 19.10 15.89
CA ILE A 30 -14.41 19.09 17.00
C ILE A 30 -13.64 19.24 18.32
N VAL A 31 -12.60 18.42 18.52
CA VAL A 31 -11.78 18.46 19.75
C VAL A 31 -11.16 19.84 19.97
N ARG A 32 -10.53 20.41 18.94
CA ARG A 32 -9.90 21.74 19.01
C ARG A 32 -10.90 22.84 19.32
N TYR A 33 -12.07 22.80 18.66
CA TYR A 33 -13.13 23.76 18.92
C TYR A 33 -13.63 23.69 20.37
N LEU A 34 -13.81 22.48 20.91
CA LEU A 34 -14.21 22.28 22.30
C LEU A 34 -13.16 22.78 23.30
N ARG A 35 -11.89 22.79 22.91
CA ARG A 35 -10.76 23.31 23.71
C ARG A 35 -10.51 24.81 23.50
N GLY A 36 -11.22 25.47 22.59
CA GLY A 36 -10.98 26.87 22.23
C GLY A 36 -9.70 27.09 21.42
N GLU A 37 -9.17 26.04 20.81
CA GLU A 37 -7.96 26.06 19.97
C GLU A 37 -8.32 26.45 18.52
N ASP A 38 -7.31 26.87 17.75
CA ASP A 38 -7.48 27.11 16.31
C ASP A 38 -7.74 25.78 15.59
N ILE A 39 -8.96 25.64 15.06
CA ILE A 39 -9.37 24.44 14.34
C ILE A 39 -8.51 24.18 13.09
N THR A 40 -7.89 25.21 12.50
CA THR A 40 -7.14 25.11 11.24
C THR A 40 -5.64 24.85 11.38
N SER A 41 -5.10 24.82 12.60
CA SER A 41 -3.65 24.65 12.82
C SER A 41 -3.12 23.33 12.23
N ASP A 42 -1.88 23.32 11.74
CA ASP A 42 -1.13 22.10 11.39
C ASP A 42 -1.78 21.15 10.37
N ARG A 43 -2.68 21.65 9.51
CA ARG A 43 -3.42 20.82 8.53
C ARG A 43 -2.69 20.56 7.21
N LYS A 44 -1.53 21.18 6.97
CA LYS A 44 -0.83 21.04 5.68
C LYS A 44 -0.07 19.71 5.65
N ARG A 45 -0.71 18.67 5.13
CA ARG A 45 -0.02 17.46 4.66
C ARG A 45 0.25 17.56 3.17
N ASP A 46 1.52 17.44 2.80
CA ASP A 46 1.92 17.25 1.41
C ASP A 46 1.86 15.75 1.08
N TRP A 47 0.76 15.33 0.46
CA TRP A 47 0.53 13.94 0.06
C TRP A 47 1.42 13.47 -1.09
N THR A 48 2.30 14.33 -1.63
CA THR A 48 3.27 13.95 -2.66
C THR A 48 4.62 13.54 -2.07
N LYS A 49 4.88 13.84 -0.79
CA LYS A 49 6.11 13.49 -0.08
C LYS A 49 5.93 12.25 0.80
N GLY A 50 6.98 11.46 0.97
CA GLY A 50 6.98 10.29 1.86
C GLY A 50 6.06 9.15 1.41
N LEU A 51 5.65 9.12 0.14
CA LEU A 51 4.85 8.02 -0.39
C LEU A 51 5.69 6.74 -0.46
N ALA A 52 5.17 5.65 0.10
CA ALA A 52 5.75 4.34 -0.12
C ALA A 52 5.74 3.98 -1.61
N GLU A 53 6.77 3.29 -2.07
CA GLU A 53 6.84 2.82 -3.46
C GLU A 53 5.61 1.96 -3.78
N ARG A 54 4.96 2.24 -4.92
CA ARG A 54 3.87 1.40 -5.40
C ARG A 54 4.44 0.03 -5.71
N GLY A 55 3.78 -1.03 -5.24
CA GLY A 55 4.17 -2.40 -5.59
C GLY A 55 4.20 -2.60 -7.11
N ASP A 56 5.14 -3.42 -7.58
CA ASP A 56 5.23 -3.77 -9.00
C ASP A 56 3.99 -4.57 -9.43
N ILE A 57 3.23 -4.00 -10.37
CA ILE A 57 2.01 -4.60 -10.96
C ILE A 57 2.21 -4.98 -12.43
N SER A 58 3.44 -4.90 -12.96
CA SER A 58 3.74 -5.11 -14.39
C SER A 58 3.32 -6.49 -14.89
N GLY A 59 3.39 -7.52 -14.04
CA GLY A 59 2.98 -8.89 -14.35
C GLY A 59 1.50 -9.22 -14.11
N ILE A 60 0.66 -8.23 -13.76
CA ILE A 60 -0.74 -8.49 -13.40
C ILE A 60 -1.66 -8.01 -14.53
N GLU A 61 -2.39 -8.96 -15.12
CA GLU A 61 -3.38 -8.64 -16.15
C GLU A 61 -4.54 -7.80 -15.59
N LYS A 62 -4.94 -6.78 -16.34
CA LYS A 62 -6.07 -5.92 -15.95
C LYS A 62 -7.37 -6.70 -16.12
N ALA A 63 -7.99 -7.06 -15.01
CA ALA A 63 -9.33 -7.63 -14.96
C ALA A 63 -10.41 -6.54 -14.89
N ALA A 64 -11.54 -6.76 -15.56
CA ALA A 64 -12.71 -5.88 -15.49
C ALA A 64 -13.35 -5.95 -14.09
N ARG A 65 -13.99 -4.86 -13.66
CA ARG A 65 -14.77 -4.86 -12.42
C ARG A 65 -16.08 -5.58 -12.62
N VAL A 66 -16.56 -6.28 -11.59
CA VAL A 66 -17.95 -6.76 -11.57
C VAL A 66 -18.86 -5.55 -11.41
N GLU A 67 -19.88 -5.45 -12.26
CA GLU A 67 -20.86 -4.38 -12.19
C GLU A 67 -21.72 -4.58 -10.93
N MET A 68 -21.85 -3.52 -10.11
CA MET A 68 -22.69 -3.56 -8.91
C MET A 68 -24.17 -3.59 -9.36
N PRO A 69 -24.95 -4.63 -9.00
CA PRO A 69 -26.37 -4.64 -9.29
C PRO A 69 -27.04 -3.47 -8.56
N MET A 70 -27.73 -2.62 -9.32
CA MET A 70 -28.42 -1.45 -8.79
C MET A 70 -29.93 -1.68 -8.81
N LEU A 71 -30.61 -1.18 -7.79
CA LEU A 71 -32.06 -1.08 -7.81
C LEU A 71 -32.47 -0.10 -8.93
N PRO A 72 -33.48 -0.41 -9.77
CA PRO A 72 -33.95 0.51 -10.79
C PRO A 72 -34.37 1.87 -10.20
N ALA A 73 -34.08 2.94 -10.93
CA ALA A 73 -34.48 4.28 -10.52
C ALA A 73 -36.00 4.37 -10.27
N GLY A 74 -36.39 4.92 -9.12
CA GLY A 74 -37.80 5.02 -8.71
C GLY A 74 -38.40 3.75 -8.11
N ALA A 75 -37.68 2.61 -8.11
CA ALA A 75 -38.13 1.39 -7.45
C ALA A 75 -37.90 1.41 -5.93
N LYS A 76 -37.15 2.39 -5.42
CA LYS A 76 -36.90 2.58 -3.99
C LYS A 76 -38.18 3.03 -3.29
N LYS A 77 -38.75 2.17 -2.46
CA LYS A 77 -40.02 2.43 -1.75
C LYS A 77 -39.80 2.92 -0.32
N SER A 78 -38.63 2.63 0.23
CA SER A 78 -38.29 2.95 1.61
C SER A 78 -36.84 3.42 1.75
N PRO A 79 -36.51 4.27 2.76
CA PRO A 79 -35.12 4.56 3.12
C PRO A 79 -34.25 3.34 3.38
N GLN A 80 -34.84 2.23 3.86
CA GLN A 80 -34.11 0.98 4.14
C GLN A 80 -33.79 0.16 2.88
N ASP A 81 -34.43 0.45 1.75
CA ASP A 81 -34.11 -0.22 0.49
C ASP A 81 -32.72 0.24 0.01
N GLU A 82 -31.80 -0.71 -0.12
CA GLU A 82 -30.46 -0.44 -0.62
C GLU A 82 -30.50 -0.12 -2.12
N ALA A 83 -29.75 0.92 -2.52
CA ALA A 83 -29.64 1.28 -3.93
C ALA A 83 -28.68 0.36 -4.68
N ALA A 84 -27.64 -0.12 -3.99
CA ALA A 84 -26.72 -1.15 -4.46
C ALA A 84 -27.11 -2.46 -3.78
N LEU A 85 -27.43 -3.49 -4.56
CA LEU A 85 -28.01 -4.75 -4.06
C LEU A 85 -26.95 -5.75 -3.59
N GLY A 86 -25.68 -5.36 -3.61
CA GLY A 86 -24.55 -6.23 -3.32
C GLY A 86 -24.17 -7.13 -4.51
N LEU A 87 -22.95 -7.66 -4.44
CA LEU A 87 -22.47 -8.63 -5.43
C LEU A 87 -23.00 -10.03 -5.09
N SER A 88 -23.11 -10.90 -6.10
CA SER A 88 -23.24 -12.33 -5.84
C SER A 88 -21.98 -12.85 -5.13
N GLU A 89 -22.07 -14.00 -4.49
CA GLU A 89 -20.92 -14.63 -3.83
C GLU A 89 -19.76 -14.82 -4.81
N GLU A 90 -20.05 -15.30 -6.03
CA GLU A 90 -19.05 -15.49 -7.08
C GLU A 90 -18.43 -14.16 -7.52
N GLY A 91 -19.26 -13.11 -7.68
CA GLY A 91 -18.81 -11.77 -8.02
C GLY A 91 -17.92 -11.16 -6.93
N ALA A 92 -18.28 -11.36 -5.66
CA ALA A 92 -17.50 -10.90 -4.51
C ALA A 92 -16.14 -11.61 -4.41
N VAL A 93 -16.12 -12.94 -4.60
CA VAL A 93 -14.87 -13.72 -4.61
C VAL A 93 -13.97 -13.34 -5.78
N TYR A 94 -14.54 -13.12 -6.97
CA TYR A 94 -13.79 -12.64 -8.12
C TYR A 94 -13.18 -11.26 -7.86
N GLU A 95 -13.96 -10.33 -7.30
CA GLU A 95 -13.50 -8.99 -6.93
C GLU A 95 -12.37 -9.01 -5.89
N ALA A 96 -12.51 -9.84 -4.86
CA ALA A 96 -11.46 -10.01 -3.86
C ALA A 96 -10.16 -10.53 -4.47
N LYS A 97 -10.22 -11.46 -5.43
CA LYS A 97 -9.05 -11.99 -6.15
C LYS A 97 -8.41 -10.98 -7.10
N ARG A 98 -9.19 -10.05 -7.65
CA ARG A 98 -8.71 -8.93 -8.48
C ARG A 98 -8.01 -7.84 -7.67
N CYS A 99 -8.21 -7.80 -6.34
CA CYS A 99 -7.63 -6.79 -5.48
C CYS A 99 -6.10 -6.85 -5.55
N LEU A 100 -5.51 -5.93 -6.33
CA LEU A 100 -4.07 -5.68 -6.33
C LEU A 100 -3.79 -5.07 -4.97
N ASN A 101 -3.14 -5.84 -4.09
CA ASN A 101 -2.77 -5.46 -2.73
C ASN A 101 -2.11 -4.07 -2.71
N CYS A 102 -2.94 -3.02 -2.61
CA CYS A 102 -2.53 -1.63 -2.75
C CYS A 102 -2.13 -1.02 -1.41
N GLY A 103 -2.15 -1.80 -0.33
CA GLY A 103 -1.80 -1.34 1.01
C GLY A 103 -0.55 -2.06 1.51
N ILE A 104 0.60 -1.40 1.40
CA ILE A 104 1.69 -1.67 2.37
C ILE A 104 1.14 -1.43 3.79
N CYS A 105 0.29 -0.40 3.95
CA CYS A 105 -0.51 -0.12 5.14
C CYS A 105 -1.95 0.23 4.72
N SER A 106 -2.95 -0.30 5.42
CA SER A 106 -4.38 0.00 5.21
C SER A 106 -5.00 0.80 6.36
N GLU A 107 -4.16 1.34 7.25
CA GLU A 107 -4.58 2.01 8.49
C GLU A 107 -5.57 1.19 9.33
N CYS A 108 -5.37 -0.12 9.41
CA CYS A 108 -6.19 -0.98 10.28
C CYS A 108 -5.83 -0.85 11.77
N TYR A 109 -4.79 -0.08 12.11
CA TYR A 109 -4.27 0.18 13.46
C TYR A 109 -3.83 -1.04 14.28
N ARG A 110 -3.86 -2.25 13.72
CA ARG A 110 -3.45 -3.48 14.42
C ARG A 110 -1.97 -3.49 14.82
N CYS A 111 -1.12 -2.80 14.06
CA CYS A 111 0.28 -2.61 14.42
C CYS A 111 0.43 -1.74 15.68
N VAL A 112 -0.37 -0.67 15.82
CA VAL A 112 -0.39 0.20 17.01
C VAL A 112 -0.89 -0.59 18.22
N ASP A 113 -2.01 -1.30 18.07
CA ASP A 113 -2.63 -2.08 19.16
C ASP A 113 -1.69 -3.13 19.78
N ILE A 114 -0.83 -3.77 18.97
CA ILE A 114 0.09 -4.81 19.44
C ILE A 114 1.45 -4.25 19.89
N CYS A 115 1.73 -2.98 19.61
CA CYS A 115 3.01 -2.37 19.93
C CYS A 115 3.11 -2.06 21.43
N VAL A 116 3.75 -2.95 22.18
CA VAL A 116 3.98 -2.76 23.63
C VAL A 116 4.79 -1.50 23.93
N ALA A 117 5.65 -1.08 23.01
CA ALA A 117 6.50 0.10 23.16
C ALA A 117 5.77 1.43 22.84
N ASP A 118 4.53 1.37 22.33
CA ASP A 118 3.75 2.54 21.90
C ASP A 118 4.53 3.46 20.93
N ALA A 119 5.29 2.84 20.02
CA ALA A 119 6.27 3.54 19.17
C ALA A 119 5.74 3.91 17.77
N ILE A 120 4.52 3.48 17.42
CA ILE A 120 3.99 3.64 16.07
C ILE A 120 3.05 4.84 16.03
N ASP A 121 3.48 5.89 15.33
CA ASP A 121 2.68 7.09 15.10
C ASP A 121 2.27 7.18 13.63
N HIS A 122 0.97 6.99 13.37
CA HIS A 122 0.38 7.13 12.03
C HIS A 122 0.26 8.59 11.58
N ASP A 123 0.44 9.54 12.50
CA ASP A 123 0.36 10.95 12.21
C ASP A 123 1.72 11.62 11.96
N MET A 124 2.82 10.86 12.11
CA MET A 124 4.19 11.30 11.87
C MET A 124 4.35 11.88 10.46
N GLY A 125 4.84 13.13 10.41
CA GLY A 125 5.07 13.88 9.18
C GLY A 125 6.52 13.82 8.70
N PHE A 126 6.74 14.34 7.49
CA PHE A 126 8.09 14.59 6.97
C PHE A 126 8.67 15.87 7.60
N GLU A 127 9.93 15.82 8.02
CA GLU A 127 10.67 16.95 8.59
C GLU A 127 11.98 17.16 7.81
N GLU A 128 12.38 18.42 7.64
CA GLU A 128 13.69 18.79 7.07
C GLU A 128 14.56 19.36 8.18
N GLU A 129 15.77 18.82 8.34
CA GLU A 129 16.75 19.28 9.31
C GLU A 129 17.97 19.87 8.60
N THR A 130 18.42 21.04 9.05
CA THR A 130 19.66 21.67 8.57
C THR A 130 20.77 21.42 9.58
N ILE A 131 21.81 20.70 9.15
CA ILE A 131 22.95 20.33 10.00
C ILE A 131 24.21 20.98 9.45
N GLU A 132 24.93 21.74 10.27
CA GLU A 132 26.23 22.28 9.91
C GLU A 132 27.31 21.22 10.08
N VAL A 133 28.02 20.89 9.00
CA VAL A 133 29.08 19.88 9.00
C VAL A 133 30.36 20.43 8.37
N GLY A 134 31.52 19.98 8.88
CA GLY A 134 32.82 20.39 8.34
C GLY A 134 33.26 19.61 7.09
N ALA A 135 32.73 18.39 6.90
CA ALA A 135 33.01 17.54 5.75
C ALA A 135 31.89 16.50 5.55
N VAL A 136 31.78 15.97 4.33
CA VAL A 136 30.84 14.90 3.96
C VAL A 136 31.62 13.74 3.35
N ILE A 137 31.33 12.51 3.79
CA ILE A 137 31.88 11.29 3.18
C ILE A 137 30.76 10.65 2.35
N ALA A 138 30.96 10.57 1.04
CA ALA A 138 30.00 9.91 0.14
C ALA A 138 30.31 8.40 0.07
N ALA A 139 29.39 7.57 0.57
CA ALA A 139 29.46 6.11 0.48
C ALA A 139 28.10 5.50 0.05
N PRO A 140 27.55 5.86 -1.12
CA PRO A 140 26.20 5.45 -1.53
C PRO A 140 26.07 3.98 -1.93
N GLY A 141 27.18 3.24 -2.04
CA GLY A 141 27.17 1.83 -2.45
C GLY A 141 27.13 1.66 -3.97
N LEU A 142 26.44 0.61 -4.43
CA LEU A 142 26.28 0.26 -5.84
C LEU A 142 24.84 -0.16 -6.14
N GLU A 143 24.43 -0.05 -7.40
CA GLU A 143 23.17 -0.58 -7.90
C GLU A 143 23.40 -1.90 -8.65
N VAL A 144 22.41 -2.78 -8.57
CA VAL A 144 22.45 -4.07 -9.27
C VAL A 144 22.11 -3.86 -10.75
N PHE A 145 22.76 -4.62 -11.62
CA PHE A 145 22.41 -4.64 -13.04
C PHE A 145 20.92 -4.98 -13.26
N ASN A 146 20.28 -4.23 -14.14
CA ASN A 146 18.89 -4.44 -14.56
C ASN A 146 18.80 -5.67 -15.49
N ALA A 147 18.65 -6.87 -14.91
CA ALA A 147 18.62 -8.15 -15.63
C ALA A 147 17.63 -8.22 -16.81
N PRO A 148 16.43 -7.60 -16.78
CA PRO A 148 15.54 -7.46 -17.94
C PRO A 148 16.18 -6.90 -19.22
N LEU A 149 17.27 -6.10 -19.12
CA LEU A 149 18.01 -5.60 -20.29
C LEU A 149 18.67 -6.74 -21.10
N ARG A 150 18.88 -7.91 -20.49
CA ARG A 150 19.39 -9.14 -21.11
C ARG A 150 18.26 -10.16 -21.25
N GLY A 151 17.26 -9.79 -22.06
CA GLY A 151 16.06 -10.59 -22.26
C GLY A 151 16.33 -12.02 -22.77
N GLU A 152 17.46 -12.26 -23.43
CA GLU A 152 17.90 -13.58 -23.90
C GLU A 152 18.03 -14.62 -22.77
N TYR A 153 18.27 -14.18 -21.53
CA TYR A 153 18.37 -15.06 -20.37
C TYR A 153 17.01 -15.31 -19.69
N GLY A 154 15.95 -14.61 -20.08
CA GLY A 154 14.59 -14.87 -19.64
C GLY A 154 14.30 -14.50 -18.18
N PHE A 155 15.06 -13.58 -17.59
CA PHE A 155 14.75 -13.03 -16.27
C PHE A 155 13.37 -12.35 -16.27
N GLY A 156 12.53 -12.67 -15.28
CA GLY A 156 11.14 -12.22 -15.22
C GLY A 156 10.15 -13.06 -16.04
N ILE A 157 10.62 -13.90 -16.96
CA ILE A 157 9.80 -14.86 -17.72
C ILE A 157 9.88 -16.24 -17.08
N TYR A 158 11.11 -16.71 -16.82
CA TYR A 158 11.36 -18.01 -16.20
C TYR A 158 11.54 -17.86 -14.69
N LYS A 159 10.66 -18.51 -13.91
CA LYS A 159 10.67 -18.42 -12.43
C LYS A 159 12.00 -18.82 -11.78
N ASN A 160 12.78 -19.69 -12.43
CA ASN A 160 14.04 -20.19 -11.90
C ASN A 160 15.28 -19.43 -12.41
N VAL A 161 15.08 -18.36 -13.17
CA VAL A 161 16.15 -17.42 -13.54
C VAL A 161 16.15 -16.28 -12.53
N VAL A 162 17.20 -16.23 -11.71
CA VAL A 162 17.37 -15.25 -10.65
C VAL A 162 18.69 -14.49 -10.84
N THR A 163 18.78 -13.27 -10.32
CA THR A 163 20.05 -12.52 -10.32
C THR A 163 21.01 -13.07 -9.26
N SER A 164 22.30 -12.76 -9.38
CA SER A 164 23.30 -13.15 -8.37
C SER A 164 22.94 -12.65 -6.97
N LEU A 165 22.41 -11.43 -6.84
CA LEU A 165 22.01 -10.89 -5.54
C LEU A 165 20.77 -11.60 -4.97
N GLN A 166 19.80 -11.98 -5.81
CA GLN A 166 18.67 -12.79 -5.37
C GLN A 166 19.15 -14.18 -4.91
N PHE A 167 20.10 -14.78 -5.62
CA PHE A 167 20.69 -16.06 -5.24
C PHE A 167 21.43 -15.97 -3.90
N GLU A 168 22.17 -14.90 -3.62
CA GLU A 168 22.76 -14.63 -2.31
C GLU A 168 21.70 -14.52 -1.20
N ARG A 169 20.56 -13.86 -1.47
CA ARG A 169 19.45 -13.83 -0.49
C ARG A 169 18.87 -15.21 -0.24
N ILE A 170 18.76 -16.07 -1.24
CA ILE A 170 18.34 -17.47 -1.10
C ILE A 170 19.29 -18.25 -0.17
N LEU A 171 20.60 -18.06 -0.36
CA LEU A 171 21.65 -18.70 0.43
C LEU A 171 21.81 -18.15 1.85
N SER A 172 21.35 -16.93 2.10
CA SER A 172 21.46 -16.29 3.40
C SER A 172 20.64 -17.04 4.47
N ALA A 173 21.23 -17.26 5.66
CA ALA A 173 20.53 -17.84 6.80
C ALA A 173 19.34 -16.98 7.28
N SER A 174 19.45 -15.66 7.17
CA SER A 174 18.34 -14.70 7.37
C SER A 174 17.55 -14.40 6.09
N GLY A 175 17.71 -15.25 5.09
CA GLY A 175 17.03 -15.17 3.80
C GLY A 175 15.62 -15.77 3.86
N PRO A 176 14.84 -15.62 2.78
CA PRO A 176 13.48 -16.14 2.70
C PRO A 176 13.40 -17.67 2.84
N PHE A 177 14.49 -18.37 2.54
CA PHE A 177 14.55 -19.84 2.60
C PHE A 177 15.49 -20.35 3.69
N PHE A 178 15.86 -19.50 4.66
CA PHE A 178 16.72 -19.86 5.79
C PHE A 178 18.06 -20.51 5.39
N GLY A 179 18.60 -20.12 4.24
CA GLY A 179 19.84 -20.63 3.68
C GLY A 179 19.72 -21.92 2.86
N HIS A 180 18.51 -22.45 2.67
CA HIS A 180 18.27 -23.60 1.81
C HIS A 180 18.06 -23.17 0.36
N ILE A 181 18.87 -23.71 -0.55
CA ILE A 181 18.72 -23.43 -1.98
C ILE A 181 17.43 -24.10 -2.47
N GLN A 182 16.50 -23.29 -2.95
CA GLN A 182 15.23 -23.76 -3.49
C GLN A 182 14.94 -23.07 -4.82
N ARG A 183 14.35 -23.82 -5.75
CA ARG A 183 13.84 -23.28 -7.00
C ARG A 183 12.60 -22.43 -6.73
N PRO A 184 12.57 -21.15 -7.12
CA PRO A 184 11.39 -20.31 -6.89
C PRO A 184 10.11 -20.82 -7.55
N SER A 185 10.22 -21.66 -8.59
CA SER A 185 9.03 -22.22 -9.26
C SER A 185 8.24 -23.20 -8.40
N ASP A 186 8.93 -24.02 -7.60
CA ASP A 186 8.33 -25.21 -6.96
C ASP A 186 8.91 -25.58 -5.60
N GLY A 187 9.84 -24.79 -5.05
CA GLY A 187 10.43 -24.97 -3.72
C GLY A 187 11.38 -26.15 -3.60
N LYS A 188 11.64 -26.91 -4.67
CA LYS A 188 12.55 -28.06 -4.63
C LYS A 188 14.00 -27.63 -4.68
N GLU A 189 14.88 -28.42 -4.06
CA GLU A 189 16.31 -28.23 -4.17
C GLU A 189 16.78 -28.51 -5.62
N PRO A 190 17.54 -27.59 -6.25
CA PRO A 190 18.04 -27.81 -7.59
C PRO A 190 19.21 -28.81 -7.58
N GLU A 191 19.10 -29.87 -8.40
CA GLU A 191 20.21 -30.80 -8.60
C GLU A 191 21.34 -30.22 -9.47
N LYS A 192 21.02 -29.21 -10.31
CA LYS A 192 21.94 -28.59 -11.26
C LYS A 192 21.71 -27.09 -11.30
N ILE A 193 22.80 -26.32 -11.27
CA ILE A 193 22.81 -24.86 -11.32
C ILE A 193 23.79 -24.43 -12.42
N ALA A 194 23.45 -23.39 -13.16
CA ALA A 194 24.32 -22.74 -14.12
C ALA A 194 24.51 -21.27 -13.74
N PHE A 195 25.75 -20.78 -13.83
CA PHE A 195 26.08 -19.36 -13.67
C PHE A 195 26.43 -18.78 -15.04
N ILE A 196 25.90 -17.60 -15.33
CA ILE A 196 26.17 -16.84 -16.56
C ILE A 196 26.96 -15.60 -16.13
N GLN A 197 28.17 -15.43 -16.65
CA GLN A 197 29.09 -14.33 -16.35
C GLN A 197 29.15 -13.33 -17.50
#